data_AF-A0A813BSQ1-F1
#
_entry.id   AF-A0A813BSQ1-F1
#
_cell.length_a   1.000
_cell.length_b   1.000
_cell.length_c   1.000
_cell.angle_alpha   90.00
_cell.angle_beta   90.00
_cell.angle_gamma   90.00
#
_symmetry.space_group_name_H-M   'P 1'
#
loop_
_entity.id
_entity.type
_entity.pdbx_description
1 polymer ?
#
loop_
_entity_poly.entity_id
_entity_poly.type
_entity_poly.pdbx_seq_one_letter_code
_entity_poly.pdbx_strand_id
1 'polypeptide(L)'
;MASEKASEVLSQGLFRSVDGQEVLRGFGSVFNVDVPFEQSALVETDVTSLAAEVDIFVSHSWSSNRWSKYLAVCFALNMRNSVVACALALAMLFSYDLHCAATDSSWCAGTGFTIMVCLCIMFLFVFALFLGQHLLCGLWGPKLWVDRLCILQTDDEQKARQINALPYFVMQSKQLLMLYDDSYLQRLWCVTELAVFVKCSGAARVRFYPLWLPRWLLITLLLDAMQVCVFLLVMWLFPQTLAVTSSLVGNRGWNHFLGPVVGWGLPCLPGYLLVLAPSMWSLKDKAVGHKQMLQQLVAFDVRNCSCSDESDRILLE
;
A
#
# COMPACT_ATOMS: atom_id res chain seq x y z
N MET A 1 29.91 -6.44 23.62
CA MET A 1 30.22 -6.26 22.19
C MET A 1 29.09 -5.65 21.38
N ALA A 2 27.94 -6.30 21.14
CA ALA A 2 26.85 -5.70 20.32
C ALA A 2 26.27 -4.40 20.94
N SER A 3 26.05 -4.38 22.26
CA SER A 3 25.58 -3.19 23.00
C SER A 3 26.60 -2.04 23.09
N GLU A 4 27.89 -2.32 22.87
CA GLU A 4 28.97 -1.35 23.03
C GLU A 4 29.23 -0.63 21.70
N LYS A 5 29.27 -1.39 20.60
CA LYS A 5 29.19 -0.84 19.23
C LYS A 5 27.89 -0.07 18.99
N ALA A 6 26.79 -0.50 19.61
CA ALA A 6 25.51 0.22 19.57
C ALA A 6 25.61 1.64 20.12
N SER A 7 26.16 1.75 21.33
CA SER A 7 26.46 3.02 21.99
C SER A 7 27.40 3.88 21.15
N GLU A 8 28.39 3.26 20.51
CA GLU A 8 29.38 3.96 19.70
C GLU A 8 28.75 4.54 18.41
N VAL A 9 27.97 3.76 17.67
CA VAL A 9 27.25 4.21 16.46
C VAL A 9 26.24 5.32 16.78
N LEU A 10 25.56 5.22 17.93
CA LEU A 10 24.68 6.27 18.44
C LEU A 10 25.45 7.53 18.84
N SER A 11 26.59 7.39 19.52
CA SER A 11 27.44 8.52 19.91
C SER A 11 28.08 9.24 18.72
N GLN A 12 28.32 8.53 17.62
CA GLN A 12 28.85 9.08 16.36
C GLN A 12 27.76 9.73 15.49
N GLY A 13 26.49 9.64 15.90
CA GLY A 13 25.37 10.24 15.18
C GLY A 13 25.12 9.66 13.78
N LEU A 14 25.49 8.39 13.59
CA LEU A 14 25.38 7.72 12.29
C LEU A 14 23.95 7.22 12.00
N PHE A 15 23.14 7.05 13.04
CA PHE A 15 21.78 6.50 12.91
C PHE A 15 20.75 7.62 12.75
N ARG A 16 20.09 7.63 11.59
CA ARG A 16 19.10 8.65 11.20
C ARG A 16 17.78 7.99 10.85
N SER A 17 16.69 8.72 11.06
CA SER A 17 15.34 8.31 10.65
C SER A 17 14.59 9.48 10.04
N VAL A 18 13.58 9.16 9.22
CA VAL A 18 12.73 10.14 8.53
C VAL A 18 11.26 9.85 8.77
N ASP A 19 10.43 10.87 8.67
CA ASP A 19 8.98 10.68 8.72
C ASP A 19 8.45 9.96 7.50
N GLY A 20 7.42 9.12 7.68
CA GLY A 20 6.76 8.44 6.57
C GLY A 20 6.23 9.39 5.49
N GLN A 21 5.88 10.63 5.85
CA GLN A 21 5.49 11.67 4.90
C GLN A 21 6.61 11.99 3.89
N GLU A 22 7.86 12.04 4.34
CA GLU A 22 9.00 12.37 3.48
C GLU A 22 9.39 11.20 2.57
N VAL A 23 9.20 9.95 3.04
CA VAL A 23 9.31 8.76 2.17
C VAL A 23 8.27 8.79 1.06
N LEU A 24 7.05 9.27 1.33
CA LEU A 24 5.96 9.35 0.37
C LEU A 24 5.98 10.62 -0.50
N ARG A 25 6.82 11.60 -0.16
CA ARG A 25 6.92 12.89 -0.88
C ARG A 25 7.30 12.67 -2.35
N GLY A 26 6.79 13.55 -3.23
CA GLY A 26 7.05 13.46 -4.66
C GLY A 26 6.58 12.15 -5.30
N PHE A 27 5.57 11.49 -4.71
CA PHE A 27 5.08 10.18 -5.11
C PHE A 27 6.19 9.10 -5.08
N GLY A 28 6.93 9.08 -3.97
CA GLY A 28 8.06 8.15 -3.75
C GLY A 28 9.26 8.47 -4.63
N SER A 29 9.58 9.76 -4.81
CA SER A 29 10.75 10.20 -5.58
C SER A 29 12.06 9.62 -5.03
N VAL A 30 12.11 9.33 -3.73
CA VAL A 30 13.23 8.62 -3.07
C VAL A 30 13.60 7.31 -3.77
N PHE A 31 12.61 6.57 -4.28
CA PHE A 31 12.84 5.29 -4.95
C PHE A 31 13.25 5.43 -6.43
N ASN A 32 13.37 6.65 -6.95
CA ASN A 32 13.73 6.91 -8.35
C ASN A 32 15.24 7.14 -8.50
N VAL A 33 15.98 6.14 -8.96
CA VAL A 33 17.44 6.19 -9.11
C VAL A 33 17.90 7.32 -10.04
N ASP A 34 17.11 7.64 -11.07
CA ASP A 34 17.48 8.59 -12.13
C ASP A 34 17.40 10.06 -11.70
N VAL A 35 16.73 10.35 -10.58
CA VAL A 35 16.58 11.72 -10.08
C VAL A 35 17.75 12.04 -9.16
N PRO A 36 18.54 13.10 -9.42
CA PRO A 36 19.59 13.55 -8.51
C PRO A 36 19.00 13.81 -7.12
N PHE A 37 19.65 13.28 -6.08
CA PHE A 37 19.16 13.42 -4.71
C PHE A 37 19.86 14.57 -4.01
N GLU A 38 19.16 15.69 -3.84
CA GLU A 38 19.64 16.85 -3.08
C GLU A 38 19.46 16.61 -1.58
N GLN A 39 20.42 15.93 -0.97
CA GLN A 39 20.34 15.57 0.45
C GLN A 39 20.62 16.75 1.40
N SER A 40 21.41 17.73 0.97
CA SER A 40 21.84 18.86 1.81
C SER A 40 20.64 19.62 2.38
N ALA A 41 19.61 19.84 1.56
CA ALA A 41 18.38 20.52 2.00
C ALA A 41 17.59 19.72 3.06
N LEU A 42 17.65 18.38 3.04
CA LEU A 42 16.93 17.52 4.00
C LEU A 42 17.65 17.43 5.34
N VAL A 43 18.98 17.46 5.33
CA VAL A 43 19.79 17.49 6.55
C VAL A 43 19.70 18.86 7.22
N GLU A 44 19.71 19.95 6.45
CA GLU A 44 19.56 21.32 6.97
C GLU A 44 18.17 21.62 7.53
N THR A 45 17.12 20.93 7.05
CA THR A 45 15.74 21.14 7.49
C THR A 45 15.33 20.29 8.71
N ASP A 46 16.28 19.64 9.40
CA ASP A 46 16.03 18.72 10.53
C ASP A 46 15.07 17.56 10.20
N VAL A 47 14.81 17.31 8.91
CA VAL A 47 13.91 16.26 8.43
C VAL A 47 14.46 14.87 8.78
N THR A 48 15.79 14.74 8.81
CA THR A 48 16.47 13.57 9.35
C THR A 48 16.81 13.81 10.81
N SER A 49 16.14 13.09 11.71
CA SER A 49 16.45 13.16 13.14
C SER A 49 17.46 12.08 13.53
N LEU A 50 18.42 12.43 14.40
CA LEU A 50 19.27 11.48 15.10
C LEU A 50 18.39 10.58 15.95
N ALA A 51 18.37 9.29 15.63
CA ALA A 51 17.47 8.34 16.25
C ALA A 51 18.26 7.37 17.13
N ALA A 52 17.70 7.01 18.28
CA ALA A 52 18.16 5.85 19.05
C ALA A 52 17.55 4.54 18.52
N GLU A 53 16.35 4.63 17.95
CA GLU A 53 15.51 3.51 17.50
C GLU A 53 14.68 3.94 16.28
N VAL A 54 14.30 3.01 15.41
CA VAL A 54 13.43 3.24 14.25
C VAL A 54 12.19 2.38 14.35
N ASP A 55 11.02 2.91 13.97
CA ASP A 55 9.78 2.12 13.99
C ASP A 55 9.73 1.09 12.87
N ILE A 56 10.14 1.47 11.65
CA ILE A 56 10.06 0.61 10.46
C ILE A 56 11.34 0.73 9.61
N PHE A 57 12.06 -0.37 9.43
CA PHE A 57 13.13 -0.50 8.44
C PHE A 57 12.53 -0.91 7.10
N VAL A 58 12.76 -0.14 6.03
CA VAL A 58 12.26 -0.46 4.69
C VAL A 58 13.31 -1.20 3.88
N SER A 59 13.22 -2.54 3.88
CA SER A 59 14.08 -3.39 3.07
C SER A 59 13.47 -3.58 1.68
N HIS A 60 14.25 -3.29 0.63
CA HIS A 60 13.80 -3.34 -0.74
C HIS A 60 14.95 -3.51 -1.73
N SER A 61 14.65 -3.98 -2.94
CA SER A 61 15.60 -4.03 -4.05
C SER A 61 15.55 -2.73 -4.86
N TRP A 62 16.67 -2.30 -5.43
CA TRP A 62 16.71 -1.10 -6.29
C TRP A 62 16.19 -1.32 -7.72
N SER A 63 16.08 -2.57 -8.16
CA SER A 63 15.64 -2.98 -9.51
C SER A 63 14.15 -2.73 -9.79
N SER A 64 13.31 -2.73 -8.75
CA SER A 64 11.87 -2.51 -8.94
C SER A 64 11.49 -1.05 -9.17
N ASN A 65 10.41 -0.88 -9.93
CA ASN A 65 9.74 0.39 -10.19
C ASN A 65 9.38 1.17 -8.91
N ARG A 66 9.69 2.47 -8.90
CA ARG A 66 9.33 3.44 -7.86
C ARG A 66 7.85 3.42 -7.44
N TRP A 67 6.92 3.33 -8.40
CA TRP A 67 5.49 3.41 -8.15
C TRP A 67 4.99 2.22 -7.36
N SER A 68 5.51 1.03 -7.63
CA SER A 68 5.13 -0.17 -6.89
C SER A 68 5.59 -0.06 -5.42
N LYS A 69 6.80 0.44 -5.18
CA LYS A 69 7.32 0.70 -3.82
C LYS A 69 6.51 1.78 -3.12
N TYR A 70 6.26 2.90 -3.80
CA TYR A 70 5.40 3.98 -3.29
C TYR A 70 4.03 3.46 -2.84
N LEU A 71 3.35 2.71 -3.72
CA LEU A 71 2.05 2.11 -3.39
C LEU A 71 2.17 1.14 -2.21
N ALA A 72 3.20 0.30 -2.16
CA ALA A 72 3.40 -0.61 -1.05
C ALA A 72 3.61 0.13 0.29
N VAL A 73 4.37 1.22 0.30
CA VAL A 73 4.54 2.06 1.49
C VAL A 73 3.23 2.76 1.87
N CYS A 74 2.47 3.32 0.91
CA CYS A 74 1.13 3.87 1.18
C CYS A 74 0.22 2.83 1.85
N PHE A 75 0.19 1.60 1.34
CA PHE A 75 -0.58 0.52 1.94
C PHE A 75 -0.04 0.13 3.33
N ALA A 76 1.28 0.03 3.50
CA ALA A 76 1.88 -0.34 4.79
C ALA A 76 1.58 0.68 5.90
N LEU A 77 1.52 1.97 5.55
CA LEU A 77 1.32 3.06 6.51
C LEU A 77 -0.15 3.43 6.71
N ASN A 78 -0.94 3.49 5.63
CA ASN A 78 -2.27 4.11 5.67
C ASN A 78 -3.43 3.11 5.58
N MET A 79 -3.22 1.87 5.15
CA MET A 79 -4.33 0.91 4.89
C MET A 79 -5.28 0.75 6.10
N ARG A 80 -4.74 0.56 7.30
CA ARG A 80 -5.54 0.41 8.52
C ARG A 80 -6.38 1.67 8.78
N ASN A 81 -5.78 2.83 8.66
CA ASN A 81 -6.45 4.11 8.91
C ASN A 81 -7.54 4.37 7.86
N SER A 82 -7.28 4.04 6.58
CA SER A 82 -8.27 4.11 5.51
C SER A 82 -9.48 3.20 5.80
N VAL A 83 -9.24 1.95 6.20
CA VAL A 83 -10.33 1.00 6.53
C VAL A 83 -11.14 1.50 7.73
N VAL A 84 -10.48 1.98 8.79
CA VAL A 84 -11.18 2.54 9.96
C VAL A 84 -12.01 3.76 9.57
N ALA A 85 -11.47 4.68 8.77
CA ALA A 85 -12.20 5.85 8.29
C ALA A 85 -13.44 5.45 7.48
N CYS A 86 -13.33 4.47 6.57
CA CYS A 86 -14.46 3.94 5.82
C CYS A 86 -15.50 3.26 6.72
N ALA A 87 -15.07 2.47 7.71
CA ALA A 87 -15.97 1.82 8.65
C ALA A 87 -16.75 2.84 9.51
N LEU A 88 -16.08 3.89 9.98
CA LEU A 88 -16.71 4.98 10.71
C LEU A 88 -17.70 5.74 9.82
N ALA A 89 -17.33 6.06 8.58
CA ALA A 89 -18.23 6.70 7.62
C ALA A 89 -19.49 5.84 7.38
N LEU A 90 -19.32 4.54 7.16
CA LEU A 90 -20.43 3.61 6.96
C LEU A 90 -21.34 3.52 8.20
N ALA A 91 -20.77 3.48 9.41
CA ALA A 91 -21.54 3.46 10.65
C ALA A 91 -22.35 4.76 10.85
N MET A 92 -21.75 5.92 10.56
CA MET A 92 -22.44 7.21 10.59
C MET A 92 -23.61 7.25 9.60
N LEU A 93 -23.39 6.76 8.37
CA LEU A 93 -24.42 6.69 7.34
C LEU A 93 -25.57 5.77 7.73
N PHE A 94 -25.27 4.58 8.24
CA PHE A 94 -26.30 3.66 8.73
C PHE A 94 -27.12 4.26 9.87
N SER A 95 -26.47 4.98 10.79
CA SER A 95 -27.17 5.66 11.89
C SER A 95 -28.08 6.79 11.40
N TYR A 96 -27.66 7.50 10.36
CA TYR A 96 -28.45 8.54 9.70
C TYR A 96 -29.67 7.95 8.99
N ASP A 97 -29.49 6.85 8.24
CA ASP A 97 -30.59 6.17 7.56
C ASP A 97 -31.63 5.63 8.55
N LEU A 98 -31.18 5.06 9.68
CA LEU A 98 -32.07 4.61 10.74
C LEU A 98 -32.86 5.78 11.35
N HIS A 99 -32.23 6.95 11.50
CA HIS A 99 -32.89 8.16 11.96
C HIS A 99 -33.91 8.69 10.93
N CYS A 100 -33.58 8.70 9.64
CA CYS A 100 -34.54 9.08 8.59
C CYS A 100 -35.76 8.16 8.60
N ALA A 101 -35.53 6.84 8.67
CA ALA A 101 -36.58 5.83 8.70
C ALA A 101 -37.49 5.97 9.93
N ALA A 102 -36.93 6.36 11.08
CA ALA A 102 -37.70 6.62 12.30
C ALA A 102 -38.51 7.93 12.27
N THR A 103 -38.12 8.89 11.42
CA THR A 103 -38.74 10.23 11.34
C THR A 103 -39.66 10.41 10.13
N ASP A 104 -39.93 9.33 9.37
CA ASP A 104 -40.74 9.34 8.14
C ASP A 104 -40.26 10.37 7.10
N SER A 105 -38.97 10.69 7.10
CA SER A 105 -38.37 11.58 6.11
C SER A 105 -38.06 10.80 4.83
N SER A 106 -38.92 10.96 3.83
CA SER A 106 -38.90 10.23 2.55
C SER A 106 -37.70 10.53 1.64
N TRP A 107 -36.77 11.39 2.05
CA TRP A 107 -35.60 11.78 1.26
C TRP A 107 -34.49 10.72 1.21
N CYS A 108 -34.45 9.75 2.13
CA CYS A 108 -33.33 8.81 2.31
C CYS A 108 -33.55 7.43 1.62
N ALA A 109 -34.71 7.17 0.99
CA ALA A 109 -35.10 5.82 0.52
C ALA A 109 -34.78 5.50 -0.96
N GLY A 110 -34.04 6.37 -1.66
CA GLY A 110 -33.77 6.20 -3.09
C GLY A 110 -32.46 5.46 -3.37
N THR A 111 -32.48 4.52 -4.32
CA THR A 111 -31.29 3.79 -4.83
C THR A 111 -30.11 4.71 -5.18
N GLY A 112 -30.38 5.94 -5.66
CA GLY A 112 -29.35 6.93 -5.98
C GLY A 112 -28.54 7.41 -4.78
N PHE A 113 -29.14 7.49 -3.58
CA PHE A 113 -28.46 7.89 -2.36
C PHE A 113 -27.44 6.84 -1.91
N THR A 114 -27.86 5.56 -1.87
CA THR A 114 -26.98 4.44 -1.52
C THR A 114 -25.75 4.36 -2.42
N ILE A 115 -25.91 4.61 -3.73
CA ILE A 115 -24.80 4.52 -4.67
C ILE A 115 -23.86 5.73 -4.56
N MET A 116 -24.40 6.95 -4.39
CA MET A 116 -23.60 8.14 -4.07
C MET A 116 -22.72 7.88 -2.84
N VAL A 117 -23.31 7.29 -1.81
CA VAL A 117 -22.61 6.90 -0.59
C VAL A 117 -21.48 5.90 -0.85
N CYS A 118 -21.72 4.85 -1.64
CA CYS A 118 -20.68 3.89 -2.01
C CYS A 118 -19.49 4.57 -2.72
N LEU A 119 -19.75 5.47 -3.66
CA LEU A 119 -18.71 6.24 -4.35
C LEU A 119 -17.95 7.18 -3.40
N CYS A 120 -18.65 7.83 -2.46
CA CYS A 120 -18.01 8.67 -1.43
C CYS A 120 -17.12 7.84 -0.50
N ILE A 121 -17.53 6.63 -0.10
CA ILE A 121 -16.71 5.74 0.74
C ILE A 121 -15.47 5.28 -0.02
N MET A 122 -15.59 4.94 -1.31
CA MET A 122 -14.45 4.59 -2.15
C MET A 122 -13.48 5.76 -2.33
N PHE A 123 -14.01 6.96 -2.59
CA PHE A 123 -13.21 8.17 -2.67
C PHE A 123 -12.48 8.43 -1.35
N LEU A 124 -13.18 8.33 -0.21
CA LEU A 124 -12.59 8.45 1.12
C LEU A 124 -11.47 7.44 1.34
N PHE A 125 -11.66 6.19 0.93
CA PHE A 125 -10.64 5.15 1.03
C PHE A 125 -9.37 5.55 0.27
N VAL A 126 -9.50 5.90 -1.02
CA VAL A 126 -8.39 6.28 -1.90
C VAL A 126 -7.71 7.54 -1.36
N PHE A 127 -8.50 8.54 -0.98
CA PHE A 127 -8.00 9.79 -0.42
C PHE A 127 -7.20 9.55 0.87
N ALA A 128 -7.75 8.79 1.82
CA ALA A 128 -7.06 8.44 3.06
C ALA A 128 -5.81 7.56 2.82
N LEU A 129 -5.85 6.68 1.81
CA LEU A 129 -4.71 5.81 1.47
C LEU A 129 -3.51 6.61 0.96
N PHE A 130 -3.73 7.62 0.12
CA PHE A 130 -2.65 8.42 -0.47
C PHE A 130 -2.26 9.62 0.39
N LEU A 131 -3.21 10.30 1.02
CA LEU A 131 -2.98 11.51 1.80
C LEU A 131 -2.97 11.29 3.31
N GLY A 132 -3.17 10.06 3.80
CA GLY A 132 -3.29 9.78 5.24
C GLY A 132 -2.18 10.36 6.11
N GLN A 133 -0.93 10.29 5.65
CA GLN A 133 0.22 10.87 6.37
C GLN A 133 0.20 12.41 6.39
N HIS A 134 -0.26 13.04 5.30
CA HIS A 134 -0.39 14.50 5.22
C HIS A 134 -1.59 15.01 6.04
N LEU A 135 -2.69 14.26 6.11
CA LEU A 135 -3.89 14.62 6.87
C LEU A 135 -3.67 14.60 8.38
N LEU A 136 -2.74 13.78 8.84
CA LEU A 136 -2.31 13.73 10.24
C LEU A 136 -1.23 14.78 10.57
N CYS A 137 -0.94 15.69 9.63
CA CYS A 137 0.05 16.77 9.74
C CYS A 137 1.42 16.30 10.27
N GLY A 138 1.84 15.07 9.96
CA GLY A 138 3.10 14.50 10.47
C GLY A 138 3.15 14.27 11.98
N LEU A 139 2.10 14.58 12.74
CA LEU A 139 2.10 14.51 14.21
C LEU A 139 2.13 13.05 14.72
N TRP A 140 1.66 12.08 13.91
CA TRP A 140 1.42 10.68 14.30
C TRP A 140 1.87 9.68 13.20
N GLY A 141 3.01 9.96 12.55
CA GLY A 141 3.62 9.05 11.57
C GLY A 141 4.74 8.21 12.19
N PRO A 142 4.91 6.93 11.81
CA PRO A 142 6.07 6.16 12.24
C PRO A 142 7.36 6.75 11.65
N LYS A 143 8.47 6.65 12.40
CA LYS A 143 9.80 6.95 11.88
C LYS A 143 10.30 5.77 11.05
N LEU A 144 10.62 6.05 9.79
CA LEU A 144 11.11 5.07 8.83
C LEU A 144 12.62 5.22 8.64
N TRP A 145 13.26 4.09 8.37
CA TRP A 145 14.61 4.06 7.83
C TRP A 145 14.54 3.61 6.36
N VAL A 146 15.05 4.45 5.47
CA VAL A 146 15.21 4.19 4.03
C VAL A 146 16.62 4.60 3.66
N ASP A 147 17.37 3.67 3.09
CA ASP A 147 18.79 3.80 2.73
C ASP A 147 19.16 5.14 2.10
N ARG A 148 18.47 5.55 1.04
CA ARG A 148 18.79 6.78 0.33
C ARG A 148 18.58 8.06 1.15
N LEU A 149 17.62 8.05 2.08
CA LEU A 149 17.32 9.21 2.93
C LEU A 149 18.20 9.25 4.18
N CYS A 150 18.48 8.08 4.76
CA CYS A 150 19.10 7.97 6.07
C CYS A 150 20.63 7.84 6.00
N ILE A 151 21.18 7.40 4.87
CA ILE A 151 22.62 7.38 4.60
C ILE A 151 23.03 8.68 3.91
N LEU A 152 24.04 9.37 4.43
CA LEU A 152 24.62 10.55 3.82
C LEU A 152 25.32 10.16 2.51
N GLN A 153 24.82 10.66 1.39
CA GLN A 153 25.27 10.38 0.02
C GLN A 153 26.38 11.32 -0.45
N THR A 154 26.58 12.44 0.25
CA THR A 154 27.52 13.51 -0.16
C THR A 154 28.95 13.29 0.29
N ASP A 155 29.17 12.43 1.28
CA ASP A 155 30.48 12.12 1.87
C ASP A 155 30.72 10.61 1.78
N ASP A 156 31.65 10.19 0.93
CA ASP A 156 31.95 8.79 0.67
C ASP A 156 32.50 8.06 1.91
N GLU A 157 33.25 8.75 2.77
CA GLU A 157 33.79 8.15 3.98
C GLU A 157 32.68 7.91 5.01
N GLN A 158 31.83 8.92 5.23
CA GLN A 158 30.69 8.77 6.13
C GLN A 158 29.67 7.76 5.59
N LYS A 159 29.43 7.76 4.27
CA LYS A 159 28.59 6.76 3.58
C LYS A 159 29.09 5.34 3.84
N ALA A 160 30.39 5.09 3.64
CA ALA A 160 30.99 3.78 3.89
C ALA A 160 30.83 3.36 5.36
N ARG A 161 31.07 4.28 6.31
CA ARG A 161 30.85 4.02 7.74
C ARG A 161 29.39 3.67 8.06
N GLN A 162 28.43 4.36 7.46
CA GLN A 162 27.00 4.10 7.64
C GLN A 162 26.55 2.78 6.98
N ILE A 163 27.08 2.44 5.80
CA ILE A 163 26.83 1.16 5.14
C ILE A 163 27.35 0.01 6.00
N ASN A 164 28.57 0.13 6.54
CA ASN A 164 29.12 -0.87 7.46
C ASN A 164 28.32 -1.02 8.77
N ALA A 165 27.55 0.02 9.14
CA ALA A 165 26.66 -0.01 10.30
C ALA A 165 25.23 -0.50 9.97
N LEU A 166 24.91 -0.86 8.72
CA LEU A 166 23.58 -1.33 8.32
C LEU A 166 23.01 -2.47 9.17
N PRO A 167 23.77 -3.54 9.48
CA PRO A 167 23.25 -4.62 10.32
C PRO A 167 22.78 -4.11 11.68
N TYR A 168 23.44 -3.08 12.22
CA TYR A 168 23.04 -2.47 13.47
C TYR A 168 21.73 -1.68 13.35
N PHE A 169 21.54 -0.92 12.27
CA PHE A 169 20.29 -0.20 12.01
C PHE A 169 19.09 -1.15 11.89
N VAL A 170 19.29 -2.28 11.23
CA VAL A 170 18.31 -3.36 11.13
C VAL A 170 17.95 -3.89 12.53
N MET A 171 18.95 -4.13 13.39
CA MET A 171 18.74 -4.60 14.76
C MET A 171 17.99 -3.61 15.65
N GLN A 172 18.18 -2.30 15.45
CA GLN A 172 17.50 -1.23 16.21
C GLN A 172 16.11 -0.88 15.67
N SER A 173 15.60 -1.65 14.71
CA SER A 173 14.28 -1.39 14.12
C SER A 173 13.20 -2.23 14.80
N LYS A 174 12.05 -1.62 15.12
CA LYS A 174 10.91 -2.35 15.74
C LYS A 174 10.26 -3.32 14.77
N GLN A 175 10.19 -2.96 13.48
CA GLN A 175 9.60 -3.75 12.41
C GLN A 175 10.46 -3.68 11.15
N LEU A 176 10.42 -4.74 10.35
CA LEU A 176 11.02 -4.75 9.01
C LEU A 176 9.90 -4.82 7.98
N LEU A 177 9.79 -3.80 7.14
CA LEU A 177 8.92 -3.77 5.98
C LEU A 177 9.67 -4.32 4.78
N MET A 178 9.33 -5.54 4.38
CA MET A 178 9.91 -6.23 3.23
C MET A 178 9.09 -5.92 1.98
N LEU A 179 9.63 -5.06 1.12
CA LEU A 179 9.04 -4.73 -0.18
C LEU A 179 9.51 -5.76 -1.21
N TYR A 180 8.71 -6.82 -1.39
CA TYR A 180 9.09 -7.98 -2.19
C TYR A 180 8.81 -7.76 -3.68
N ASP A 181 9.86 -7.88 -4.49
CA ASP A 181 9.80 -8.09 -5.93
C ASP A 181 10.52 -9.39 -6.33
N ASP A 182 10.56 -9.66 -7.62
CA ASP A 182 11.19 -10.84 -8.21
C ASP A 182 12.72 -10.90 -8.05
N SER A 183 13.35 -9.78 -7.71
CA SER A 183 14.80 -9.66 -7.50
C SER A 183 15.20 -9.62 -6.02
N TYR A 184 14.25 -9.45 -5.09
CA TYR A 184 14.54 -9.26 -3.67
C TYR A 184 15.38 -10.40 -3.09
N LEU A 185 14.95 -11.65 -3.31
CA LEU A 185 15.65 -12.85 -2.82
C LEU A 185 16.92 -13.18 -3.62
N GLN A 186 17.20 -12.45 -4.69
CA GLN A 186 18.43 -12.59 -5.46
C GLN A 186 19.54 -11.69 -4.91
N ARG A 187 19.22 -10.73 -4.02
CA ARG A 187 20.18 -9.76 -3.50
C ARG A 187 20.67 -10.17 -2.12
N LEU A 188 21.98 -10.36 -1.97
CA LEU A 188 22.58 -10.81 -0.71
C LEU A 188 22.30 -9.82 0.42
N TRP A 189 22.45 -8.52 0.18
CA TRP A 189 22.14 -7.47 1.16
C TRP A 189 20.69 -7.57 1.71
N CYS A 190 19.69 -7.66 0.84
CA CYS A 190 18.28 -7.76 1.25
C CYS A 190 18.02 -9.03 2.09
N VAL A 191 18.62 -10.15 1.68
CA VAL A 191 18.52 -11.42 2.41
C VAL A 191 19.21 -11.33 3.77
N THR A 192 20.39 -10.71 3.85
CA THR A 192 21.11 -10.48 5.10
C THR A 192 20.32 -9.58 6.05
N GLU A 193 19.75 -8.48 5.56
CA GLU A 193 18.87 -7.60 6.36
C GLU A 193 17.72 -8.40 6.96
N LEU A 194 17.03 -9.21 6.15
CA LEU A 194 15.95 -10.08 6.62
C LEU A 194 16.44 -11.09 7.65
N ALA A 195 17.57 -11.76 7.40
CA ALA A 195 18.13 -12.77 8.28
C ALA A 195 18.58 -12.19 9.63
N VAL A 196 19.28 -11.05 9.61
CA VAL A 196 19.70 -10.31 10.80
C VAL A 196 18.48 -9.87 11.61
N PHE A 197 17.48 -9.28 10.96
CA PHE A 197 16.25 -8.86 11.63
C PHE A 197 15.52 -10.03 12.28
N VAL A 198 15.31 -11.13 11.54
CA VAL A 198 14.60 -12.30 12.06
C VAL A 198 15.35 -12.92 13.24
N LYS A 199 16.69 -12.97 13.17
CA LYS A 199 17.54 -13.47 14.26
C LYS A 199 17.45 -12.61 15.53
N CYS A 200 17.31 -11.29 15.40
CA CYS A 200 17.32 -10.37 16.54
C CYS A 200 15.92 -10.04 17.09
N SER A 201 14.93 -9.86 16.21
CA SER A 201 13.60 -9.34 16.55
C SER A 201 12.46 -10.35 16.31
N GLY A 202 12.76 -11.47 15.64
CA GLY A 202 11.80 -12.53 15.32
C GLY A 202 10.98 -12.25 14.05
N ALA A 203 10.55 -13.34 13.38
CA ALA A 203 9.83 -13.26 12.10
C ALA A 203 8.44 -12.61 12.21
N ALA A 204 7.79 -12.62 13.38
CA ALA A 204 6.45 -12.05 13.58
C ALA A 204 6.39 -10.52 13.36
N ARG A 205 7.53 -9.83 13.40
CA ARG A 205 7.64 -8.39 13.18
C ARG A 205 8.03 -8.02 11.74
N VAL A 206 8.15 -9.00 10.86
CA VAL A 206 8.37 -8.79 9.43
C VAL A 206 7.03 -8.57 8.74
N ARG A 207 6.86 -7.39 8.14
CA ARG A 207 5.72 -7.05 7.30
C ARG A 207 6.07 -7.34 5.84
N PHE A 208 5.56 -8.45 5.33
CA PHE A 208 5.77 -8.88 3.95
C PHE A 208 4.78 -8.21 2.99
N TYR A 209 5.27 -7.38 2.07
CA TYR A 209 4.46 -6.67 1.07
C TYR A 209 4.94 -6.98 -0.35
N PRO A 210 4.28 -7.91 -1.06
CA PRO A 210 4.57 -8.13 -2.47
C PRO A 210 4.12 -6.95 -3.33
N LEU A 211 5.01 -6.44 -4.17
CA LEU A 211 4.80 -5.22 -4.96
C LEU A 211 3.65 -5.32 -6.00
N TRP A 212 3.18 -6.52 -6.32
CA TRP A 212 1.99 -6.73 -7.16
C TRP A 212 0.67 -6.56 -6.39
N LEU A 213 0.64 -6.73 -5.07
CA LEU A 213 -0.59 -6.72 -4.28
C LEU A 213 -1.26 -5.34 -4.21
N PRO A 214 -0.57 -4.25 -3.82
CA PRO A 214 -1.15 -2.90 -3.82
C PRO A 214 -1.68 -2.47 -5.19
N ARG A 215 -0.94 -2.81 -6.26
CA ARG A 215 -1.33 -2.51 -7.64
C ARG A 215 -2.61 -3.24 -8.03
N TRP A 216 -2.67 -4.55 -7.79
CA TRP A 216 -3.85 -5.35 -8.08
C TRP A 216 -5.09 -4.87 -7.30
N LEU A 217 -4.94 -4.58 -6.01
CA LEU A 217 -6.03 -4.05 -5.18
C LEU A 217 -6.56 -2.71 -5.73
N LEU A 218 -5.66 -1.79 -6.07
CA LEU A 218 -6.05 -0.48 -6.61
C LEU A 218 -6.72 -0.60 -7.98
N ILE A 219 -6.20 -1.45 -8.88
CA ILE A 219 -6.84 -1.69 -10.19
C ILE A 219 -8.24 -2.28 -9.99
N THR A 220 -8.39 -3.27 -9.12
CA THR A 220 -9.69 -3.90 -8.84
C THR A 220 -10.67 -2.86 -8.29
N LEU A 221 -10.23 -2.05 -7.32
CA LEU A 221 -11.04 -0.96 -6.76
C LEU A 221 -11.47 0.05 -7.83
N LEU A 222 -10.57 0.48 -8.71
CA LEU A 222 -10.90 1.45 -9.77
C LEU A 222 -11.84 0.86 -10.82
N LEU A 223 -11.69 -0.43 -11.16
CA LEU A 223 -12.59 -1.13 -12.07
C LEU A 223 -13.99 -1.27 -11.46
N ASP A 224 -14.08 -1.62 -10.17
CA ASP A 224 -15.35 -1.65 -9.44
C ASP A 224 -16.00 -0.26 -9.42
N ALA A 225 -15.21 0.81 -9.19
CA ALA A 225 -15.70 2.20 -9.27
C ALA A 225 -16.28 2.51 -10.64
N MET A 226 -15.56 2.15 -11.71
CA MET A 226 -15.97 2.37 -13.08
C MET A 226 -17.26 1.62 -13.39
N GLN A 227 -17.39 0.37 -12.93
CA GLN A 227 -18.62 -0.41 -13.07
C GLN A 227 -19.82 0.31 -12.42
N VAL A 228 -19.65 0.81 -11.19
CA VAL A 228 -20.71 1.56 -10.48
C VAL A 228 -21.07 2.86 -11.21
N CYS A 229 -20.08 3.61 -11.71
CA CYS A 229 -20.32 4.83 -12.48
C CYS A 229 -21.08 4.56 -13.79
N VAL A 230 -20.74 3.49 -14.51
CA VAL A 230 -21.48 3.09 -15.73
C VAL A 230 -22.90 2.67 -15.39
N PHE A 231 -23.10 1.90 -14.33
CA PHE A 231 -24.43 1.55 -13.84
C PHE A 231 -25.29 2.79 -13.55
N LEU A 232 -24.72 3.79 -12.86
CA LEU A 232 -25.40 5.06 -12.60
C LEU A 232 -25.74 5.83 -13.88
N LEU A 233 -24.81 5.87 -14.83
CA LEU A 233 -25.03 6.54 -16.11
C LEU A 233 -26.18 5.87 -16.89
N VAL A 234 -26.24 4.53 -16.91
CA VAL A 234 -27.32 3.78 -17.55
C VAL A 234 -28.67 4.06 -16.86
N MET A 235 -28.69 4.05 -15.52
CA MET A 235 -29.87 4.41 -14.74
C MET A 235 -30.37 5.83 -15.04
N TRP A 236 -29.45 6.78 -15.19
CA TRP A 236 -29.78 8.17 -15.48
C TRP A 236 -30.28 8.38 -16.92
N LEU A 237 -29.64 7.74 -17.91
CA LEU A 237 -30.01 7.85 -19.32
C LEU A 237 -31.32 7.13 -19.65
N PHE A 238 -31.62 6.04 -18.96
CA PHE A 238 -32.77 5.18 -19.25
C PHE A 238 -33.66 4.97 -18.01
N PRO A 239 -34.27 6.02 -17.43
CA PRO A 239 -35.12 5.90 -16.24
C PRO A 239 -36.32 4.96 -16.45
N GLN A 240 -36.73 4.76 -17.71
CA GLN A 240 -37.76 3.82 -18.15
C GLN A 240 -37.39 2.34 -17.93
N THR A 241 -36.11 1.98 -17.82
CA THR A 241 -35.68 0.58 -17.54
C THR A 241 -36.17 0.09 -16.18
N LEU A 242 -36.34 0.99 -15.20
CA LEU A 242 -36.97 0.69 -13.91
C LEU A 242 -38.50 0.50 -14.02
N ALA A 243 -39.14 1.11 -15.02
CA ALA A 243 -40.58 1.02 -15.27
C ALA A 243 -40.98 -0.22 -16.12
N VAL A 244 -40.13 -0.62 -17.06
CA VAL A 244 -40.33 -1.85 -17.87
C VAL A 244 -40.17 -3.10 -16.99
N THR A 245 -39.30 -3.05 -15.99
CA THR A 245 -39.06 -4.17 -15.07
C THR A 245 -40.19 -4.34 -14.06
N SER A 246 -40.82 -3.25 -13.60
CA SER A 246 -42.00 -3.31 -12.72
C SER A 246 -43.26 -3.80 -13.42
N SER A 247 -43.42 -3.54 -14.72
CA SER A 247 -44.55 -4.04 -15.53
C SER A 247 -44.44 -5.54 -15.89
N LEU A 248 -43.23 -6.08 -16.02
CA LEU A 248 -42.99 -7.53 -16.19
C LEU A 248 -43.31 -8.35 -14.93
N VAL A 249 -43.37 -7.72 -13.74
CA VAL A 249 -43.61 -8.38 -12.45
C VAL A 249 -45.08 -8.74 -12.21
N GLY A 250 -46.02 -8.18 -12.99
CA GLY A 250 -47.46 -8.33 -12.76
C GLY A 250 -48.08 -9.73 -12.96
N ASN A 251 -47.35 -10.75 -13.46
CA ASN A 251 -47.94 -12.04 -13.84
C ASN A 251 -47.19 -13.29 -13.32
N ARG A 252 -47.66 -13.86 -12.19
CA ARG A 252 -47.28 -15.17 -11.57
C ARG A 252 -46.00 -15.23 -10.73
N GLY A 253 -46.03 -16.08 -9.69
CA GLY A 253 -45.07 -16.15 -8.57
C GLY A 253 -43.58 -16.42 -8.88
N TRP A 254 -43.21 -16.68 -10.15
CA TRP A 254 -41.80 -16.68 -10.60
C TRP A 254 -41.21 -15.26 -10.68
N ASN A 255 -42.07 -14.23 -10.72
CA ASN A 255 -41.67 -12.83 -10.90
C ASN A 255 -41.04 -12.16 -9.68
N HIS A 256 -41.29 -12.65 -8.46
CA HIS A 256 -40.70 -12.03 -7.26
C HIS A 256 -39.18 -12.25 -7.16
N PHE A 257 -38.66 -13.32 -7.76
CA PHE A 257 -37.23 -13.60 -7.77
C PHE A 257 -36.58 -13.19 -9.11
N LEU A 258 -37.18 -13.57 -10.24
CA LEU A 258 -36.63 -13.24 -11.56
C LEU A 258 -36.78 -11.75 -11.92
N GLY A 259 -37.84 -11.08 -11.47
CA GLY A 259 -38.08 -9.67 -11.75
C GLY A 259 -36.97 -8.76 -11.25
N PRO A 260 -36.59 -8.82 -9.96
CA PRO A 260 -35.45 -8.09 -9.44
C PRO A 260 -34.13 -8.50 -10.11
N VAL A 261 -33.89 -9.79 -10.34
CA VAL A 261 -32.63 -10.25 -10.95
C VAL A 261 -32.48 -9.75 -12.39
N VAL A 262 -33.54 -9.82 -13.19
CA VAL A 262 -33.54 -9.31 -14.57
C VAL A 262 -33.52 -7.78 -14.56
N GLY A 263 -34.26 -7.15 -13.65
CA GLY A 263 -34.39 -5.70 -13.60
C GLY A 263 -33.17 -4.95 -13.05
N TRP A 264 -32.46 -5.53 -12.09
CA TRP A 264 -31.16 -5.04 -11.62
C TRP A 264 -30.01 -5.57 -12.49
N GLY A 265 -30.16 -6.77 -13.06
CA GLY A 265 -29.15 -7.38 -13.92
C GLY A 265 -28.95 -6.60 -15.22
N LEU A 266 -30.02 -6.30 -15.95
CA LEU A 266 -29.96 -5.61 -17.25
C LEU A 266 -29.16 -4.29 -17.22
N PRO A 267 -29.41 -3.38 -16.26
CA PRO A 267 -28.64 -2.13 -16.17
C PRO A 267 -27.22 -2.30 -15.64
N CYS A 268 -26.93 -3.39 -14.92
CA CYS A 268 -25.58 -3.73 -14.49
C CYS A 268 -24.72 -4.32 -15.63
N LEU A 269 -25.33 -4.97 -16.62
CA LEU A 269 -24.62 -5.65 -17.71
C LEU A 269 -23.61 -4.76 -18.46
N PRO A 270 -23.93 -3.52 -18.88
CA PRO A 270 -22.97 -2.69 -19.60
C PRO A 270 -21.69 -2.42 -18.80
N GLY A 271 -21.83 -2.14 -17.51
CA GLY A 271 -20.70 -1.93 -16.60
C GLY A 271 -19.86 -3.20 -16.47
N TYR A 272 -20.50 -4.34 -16.20
CA TYR A 272 -19.82 -5.64 -16.09
C TYR A 272 -19.08 -6.02 -17.37
N LEU A 273 -19.70 -5.86 -18.54
CA LEU A 273 -19.07 -6.17 -19.83
C LEU A 273 -17.84 -5.29 -20.10
N LEU A 274 -17.90 -4.01 -19.71
CA LEU A 274 -16.77 -3.08 -19.84
C LEU A 274 -15.58 -3.49 -18.97
N VAL A 275 -15.84 -3.90 -17.72
CA VAL A 275 -14.78 -4.22 -16.76
C VAL A 275 -14.33 -5.69 -16.78
N LEU A 276 -15.07 -6.59 -17.42
CA LEU A 276 -14.79 -8.02 -17.40
C LEU A 276 -13.38 -8.34 -17.90
N ALA A 277 -13.04 -7.89 -19.11
CA ALA A 277 -11.73 -8.15 -19.71
C ALA A 277 -10.57 -7.59 -18.86
N PRO A 278 -10.57 -6.31 -18.43
CA PRO A 278 -9.49 -5.79 -17.59
C PRO A 278 -9.46 -6.44 -16.19
N SER A 279 -10.62 -6.83 -15.62
CA SER A 279 -10.66 -7.57 -14.34
C SER A 279 -10.03 -8.94 -14.47
N MET A 280 -10.32 -9.67 -15.55
CA MET A 280 -9.70 -10.96 -15.83
C MET A 280 -8.20 -10.85 -16.08
N TRP A 281 -7.75 -9.79 -16.77
CA TRP A 281 -6.32 -9.51 -16.91
C TRP A 281 -5.68 -9.25 -15.56
N SER A 282 -6.25 -8.35 -14.76
CA SER A 282 -5.77 -8.00 -13.42
C SER A 282 -5.65 -9.25 -12.53
N LEU A 283 -6.65 -10.12 -12.55
CA LEU A 283 -6.64 -11.39 -11.82
C LEU A 283 -5.55 -12.35 -12.33
N LYS A 284 -5.36 -12.43 -13.65
CA LYS A 284 -4.30 -13.23 -14.26
C LYS A 284 -2.92 -12.73 -13.83
N ASP A 285 -2.68 -11.42 -13.89
CA ASP A 285 -1.41 -10.80 -13.46
C ASP A 285 -1.11 -11.12 -11.98
N LYS A 286 -2.12 -10.97 -11.11
CA LYS A 286 -2.04 -11.38 -9.70
C LYS A 286 -1.73 -12.86 -9.53
N ALA A 287 -2.35 -13.74 -10.30
CA ALA A 287 -2.11 -15.18 -10.23
C ALA A 287 -0.69 -15.55 -10.68
N VAL A 288 -0.19 -14.93 -11.75
CA VAL A 288 1.18 -15.12 -12.25
C VAL A 288 2.20 -14.62 -11.23
N GLY A 289 2.05 -13.38 -10.74
CA GLY A 289 2.96 -12.80 -9.75
C GLY A 289 2.99 -13.59 -8.44
N HIS A 290 1.83 -14.07 -7.98
CA HIS A 290 1.75 -14.92 -6.79
C HIS A 290 2.42 -16.28 -7.00
N LYS A 291 2.22 -16.92 -8.16
CA LYS A 291 2.87 -18.20 -8.49
C LYS A 291 4.39 -18.04 -8.55
N GLN A 292 4.89 -17.00 -9.22
CA GLN A 292 6.32 -16.70 -9.32
C GLN A 292 6.94 -16.48 -7.94
N MET A 293 6.27 -15.70 -7.08
CA MET A 293 6.70 -15.48 -5.69
C MET A 293 6.84 -16.80 -4.92
N LEU A 294 5.83 -17.68 -4.98
CA LEU A 294 5.90 -18.99 -4.31
C LEU A 294 7.03 -19.87 -4.87
N GLN A 295 7.22 -19.88 -6.19
CA GLN A 295 8.30 -20.64 -6.83
C GLN A 295 9.67 -20.14 -6.40
N GLN A 296 9.87 -18.83 -6.31
CA GLN A 296 11.12 -18.23 -5.84
C GLN A 296 11.38 -18.51 -4.36
N LEU A 297 10.34 -18.46 -3.51
CA LEU A 297 10.47 -18.81 -2.10
C LEU A 297 10.86 -20.28 -1.90
N VAL A 298 10.35 -21.18 -2.74
CA VAL A 298 10.71 -22.62 -2.69
C VAL A 298 12.11 -22.86 -3.23
N ALA A 299 12.51 -22.17 -4.31
CA ALA A 299 13.80 -22.33 -4.96
C ALA A 299 14.92 -21.48 -4.32
N PHE A 300 14.62 -20.77 -3.23
CA PHE A 300 15.55 -19.84 -2.60
C PHE A 300 16.78 -20.56 -2.03
N ASP A 301 17.96 -20.05 -2.38
CA ASP A 301 19.24 -20.49 -1.85
C ASP A 301 20.15 -19.25 -1.69
N VAL A 302 20.62 -19.00 -0.47
CA VAL A 302 21.48 -17.86 -0.14
C VAL A 302 22.76 -17.84 -0.98
N ARG A 303 23.28 -19.02 -1.36
CA ARG A 303 24.52 -19.15 -2.15
C ARG A 303 24.38 -18.62 -3.58
N ASN A 304 23.15 -18.51 -4.07
CA ASN A 304 22.84 -17.99 -5.40
C ASN A 304 22.58 -16.48 -5.40
N CYS A 305 22.67 -15.81 -4.25
CA CYS A 305 22.46 -14.37 -4.15
C CYS A 305 23.65 -13.59 -4.72
N SER A 306 23.35 -12.50 -5.42
CA SER A 306 24.33 -11.57 -5.98
C SER A 306 24.56 -10.36 -5.07
N CYS A 307 25.77 -9.83 -5.14
CA CYS A 307 26.15 -8.57 -4.52
C CYS A 307 26.22 -7.47 -5.59
N SER A 308 25.99 -6.22 -5.18
CA SER A 308 26.26 -5.08 -6.06
C SER A 308 27.76 -4.79 -6.14
N ASP A 309 28.47 -5.00 -5.02
CA ASP A 309 29.93 -5.06 -4.94
C ASP A 309 30.34 -6.42 -4.39
N GLU A 310 31.13 -7.19 -5.14
CA GLU A 310 31.50 -8.56 -4.74
C GLU A 310 32.40 -8.58 -3.50
N SER A 311 33.07 -7.47 -3.17
CA SER A 311 33.83 -7.34 -1.92
C SER A 311 32.94 -7.44 -0.68
N ASP A 312 31.65 -7.09 -0.80
CA ASP A 312 30.67 -7.21 0.28
C ASP A 312 30.39 -8.66 0.68
N ARG A 313 30.60 -9.64 -0.22
CA ARG A 313 30.32 -11.05 0.09
C ARG A 313 31.13 -11.53 1.29
N ILE A 314 32.38 -11.12 1.39
CA ILE A 314 33.29 -11.49 2.50
C ILE A 314 32.79 -10.97 3.85
N LEU A 315 32.05 -9.86 3.84
CA LEU A 315 31.46 -9.27 5.05
C LEU A 315 30.15 -9.95 5.45
N LEU A 316 29.43 -10.55 4.50
CA LEU A 316 28.07 -11.05 4.66
C LEU A 316 27.97 -12.58 4.80
N GLU A 317 28.93 -13.34 4.27
CA GLU A 317 29.06 -14.81 4.41
C GLU A 317 30.12 -15.20 5.45
#